data_AF-A0A933JQ24-F1
#
_entry.id   AF-A0A933JQ24-F1
#
_cell.length_a   1.000
_cell.length_b   1.000
_cell.length_c   1.000
_cell.angle_alpha   90.00
_cell.angle_beta   90.00
_cell.angle_gamma   90.00
#
_symmetry.space_group_name_H-M   'P 1'
#
loop_
_entity.id
_entity.type
_entity.pdbx_description
1 polymer ?
#
loop_
_entity_poly.entity_id
_entity_poly.type
_entity_poly.pdbx_seq_one_letter_code
_entity_poly.pdbx_strand_id
1 'polypeptide(L)'
;MRLHGLSFKTTGVFAVIGFFAVTGFFAAPAVAQSAAEVAKAKQTRASEPTAAETITAALEYFRVDPERFDSYRAKARSRALLPIVAGGYRYDGDKYVRRETQEPTPQTNDENTSRALNAFSVGAVWDFRELMFNPAELQVYGIIGVQRDVMLEVTRTYYLRQQLLLRRDLEPPQDAMAQKSLDLRIDELTATLDVMTGGWFSRTADQRRLGTLQ
;
A
#
# COMPACT_ATOMS: atom_id res chain seq x y z
N MET A 1 44.36 -8.81 -82.63
CA MET A 1 45.46 -8.41 -81.73
C MET A 1 45.45 -9.41 -80.57
N ARG A 2 46.24 -10.50 -80.49
CA ARG A 2 47.73 -10.64 -80.51
C ARG A 2 48.35 -9.53 -79.67
N LEU A 3 49.04 -9.73 -78.54
CA LEU A 3 49.83 -10.83 -77.96
C LEU A 3 49.67 -10.75 -76.40
N HIS A 4 50.25 -11.54 -75.48
CA HIS A 4 51.54 -12.22 -75.36
C HIS A 4 51.40 -13.20 -74.19
N GLY A 5 51.93 -14.41 -74.31
CA GLY A 5 52.11 -15.31 -73.17
C GLY A 5 53.38 -14.97 -72.38
N LEU A 6 53.46 -15.49 -71.15
CA LEU A 6 54.71 -16.04 -70.62
C LEU A 6 54.42 -16.94 -69.40
N SER A 7 54.99 -18.13 -69.52
CA SER A 7 55.07 -19.24 -68.58
C SER A 7 55.94 -18.89 -67.37
N PHE A 8 55.58 -19.38 -66.19
CA PHE A 8 56.59 -19.77 -65.20
C PHE A 8 56.16 -21.02 -64.42
N LYS A 9 57.13 -21.93 -64.30
CA LYS A 9 57.05 -23.27 -63.73
C LYS A 9 57.32 -23.26 -62.21
N THR A 10 56.74 -24.28 -61.56
CA THR A 10 57.31 -25.15 -60.50
C THR A 10 57.64 -24.61 -59.09
N THR A 11 57.24 -25.48 -58.15
CA THR A 11 57.87 -25.86 -56.87
C THR A 11 57.71 -24.93 -55.67
N GLY A 12 57.15 -25.49 -54.59
CA GLY A 12 57.17 -24.90 -53.27
C GLY A 12 56.23 -25.59 -52.29
N VAL A 13 56.38 -26.91 -52.11
CA VAL A 13 55.83 -27.60 -50.94
C VAL A 13 56.57 -27.05 -49.72
N PHE A 14 55.90 -26.24 -48.91
CA PHE A 14 56.34 -25.93 -47.55
C PHE A 14 55.21 -26.28 -46.59
N ALA A 15 55.42 -27.39 -45.89
CA ALA A 15 54.72 -27.73 -44.68
C ALA A 15 54.99 -26.64 -43.63
N VAL A 16 53.96 -25.90 -43.25
CA VAL A 16 53.97 -25.10 -42.02
C VAL A 16 53.14 -25.86 -41.01
N ILE A 17 53.85 -26.45 -40.06
CA ILE A 17 53.33 -27.10 -38.87
C ILE A 17 52.50 -26.05 -38.12
N GLY A 18 51.19 -26.29 -38.04
CA GLY A 18 50.26 -25.49 -37.25
C GLY A 18 50.64 -25.62 -35.78
N PHE A 19 51.30 -24.60 -35.25
CA PHE A 19 51.50 -24.44 -33.82
C PHE A 19 50.16 -23.96 -33.25
N PHE A 20 49.39 -24.90 -32.69
CA PHE A 20 48.25 -24.58 -31.83
C PHE A 20 48.81 -23.83 -30.60
N ALA A 21 48.82 -22.51 -30.67
CA ALA A 21 48.91 -21.69 -29.47
C ALA A 21 47.58 -21.88 -28.73
N VAL A 22 47.55 -22.86 -27.83
CA VAL A 22 46.59 -22.93 -26.74
C VAL A 22 46.86 -21.70 -25.89
N THR A 23 46.23 -20.58 -26.24
CA THR A 23 46.08 -19.45 -25.34
C THR A 23 45.23 -19.97 -24.20
N GLY A 24 45.91 -20.41 -23.14
CA GLY A 24 45.31 -20.68 -21.86
C GLY A 24 44.54 -19.44 -21.45
N PHE A 25 43.23 -19.50 -21.57
CA PHE A 25 42.32 -18.61 -20.87
C PHE A 25 42.58 -18.87 -19.38
N PHE A 26 43.46 -18.09 -18.78
CA PHE A 26 43.47 -17.93 -17.34
C PHE A 26 42.14 -17.27 -17.00
N ALA A 27 41.14 -18.10 -16.69
CA ALA A 27 39.98 -17.67 -15.95
C ALA A 27 40.53 -17.06 -14.67
N ALA A 28 40.53 -15.73 -14.59
CA ALA A 28 40.73 -15.04 -13.33
C ALA A 28 39.77 -15.70 -12.33
N PRO A 29 40.24 -16.13 -11.15
CA PRO A 29 39.32 -16.62 -10.15
C PRO A 29 38.36 -15.47 -9.89
N ALA A 30 37.07 -15.70 -10.08
CA ALA A 30 36.06 -14.86 -9.47
C ALA A 30 36.42 -14.88 -7.98
N VAL A 31 37.08 -13.83 -7.51
CA VAL A 31 37.47 -13.69 -6.11
C VAL A 31 36.15 -13.73 -5.38
N ALA A 32 35.88 -14.85 -4.72
CA ALA A 32 34.79 -14.95 -3.78
C ALA A 32 34.98 -13.78 -2.81
N GLN A 33 34.14 -12.76 -2.94
CA GLN A 33 34.08 -11.62 -2.01
C GLN A 33 34.16 -12.21 -0.62
N SER A 34 35.17 -11.77 0.14
CA SER A 34 35.57 -12.49 1.34
C SER A 34 34.39 -12.50 2.31
N ALA A 35 34.15 -13.61 3.00
CA ALA A 35 33.06 -13.70 3.98
C ALA A 35 33.08 -12.55 5.02
N ALA A 36 34.26 -11.95 5.23
CA ALA A 36 34.48 -10.76 6.05
C ALA A 36 33.85 -9.48 5.46
N GLU A 37 33.91 -9.26 4.15
CA GLU A 37 33.28 -8.11 3.48
C GLU A 37 31.75 -8.19 3.55
N VAL A 38 31.20 -9.39 3.34
CA VAL A 38 29.76 -9.65 3.48
C VAL A 38 29.31 -9.46 4.93
N ALA A 39 30.11 -9.90 5.91
CA ALA A 39 29.83 -9.70 7.33
C ALA A 39 29.86 -8.22 7.74
N LYS A 40 30.84 -7.45 7.23
CA LYS A 40 30.93 -6.01 7.46
C LYS A 40 29.74 -5.27 6.86
N ALA A 41 29.35 -5.60 5.63
CA ALA A 41 28.15 -5.03 4.99
C ALA A 41 26.86 -5.36 5.78
N LYS A 42 26.77 -6.57 6.35
CA LYS A 42 25.65 -6.95 7.22
C LYS A 42 25.64 -6.16 8.54
N GLN A 43 26.80 -5.90 9.14
CA GLN A 43 26.92 -5.10 10.37
C GLN A 43 26.53 -3.64 10.15
N THR A 44 26.98 -3.01 9.07
CA THR A 44 26.60 -1.62 8.76
C THR A 44 25.09 -1.46 8.61
N ARG A 45 24.42 -2.49 8.09
CA ARG A 45 22.96 -2.53 7.90
C ARG A 45 22.16 -3.01 9.12
N ALA A 46 22.81 -3.45 10.18
CA ALA A 46 22.11 -3.88 11.41
C ALA A 46 21.37 -2.73 12.10
N SER A 47 21.76 -1.48 11.81
CA SER A 47 21.08 -0.27 12.28
C SER A 47 19.80 0.06 11.51
N GLU A 48 19.52 -0.58 10.37
CA GLU A 48 18.32 -0.28 9.58
C GLU A 48 17.05 -0.94 10.16
N PRO A 49 15.87 -0.32 9.96
CA PRO A 49 14.58 -0.97 10.22
C PRO A 49 14.43 -2.28 9.46
N THR A 50 13.88 -3.30 10.11
CA THR A 50 13.61 -4.58 9.45
C THR A 50 12.40 -4.47 8.50
N ALA A 51 12.28 -5.41 7.57
CA ALA A 51 11.11 -5.49 6.68
C ALA A 51 9.80 -5.58 7.47
N ALA A 52 9.77 -6.37 8.55
CA ALA A 52 8.59 -6.53 9.39
C ALA A 52 8.18 -5.21 10.05
N GLU A 53 9.13 -4.48 10.65
CA GLU A 53 8.86 -3.18 11.27
C GLU A 53 8.38 -2.15 10.24
N THR A 54 8.96 -2.16 9.03
CA THR A 54 8.57 -1.24 7.94
C THR A 54 7.15 -1.53 7.45
N ILE A 55 6.77 -2.82 7.35
CA ILE A 55 5.41 -3.22 7.00
C ILE A 55 4.44 -2.77 8.08
N THR A 56 4.76 -2.98 9.37
CA THR A 56 3.91 -2.53 10.47
C THR A 56 3.69 -1.02 10.43
N ALA A 57 4.77 -0.23 10.25
CA ALA A 57 4.66 1.22 10.13
C ALA A 57 3.82 1.66 8.92
N ALA A 58 3.91 0.96 7.80
CA ALA A 58 3.07 1.24 6.64
C ALA A 58 1.59 0.92 6.90
N LEU A 59 1.30 -0.25 7.50
CA LEU A 59 -0.07 -0.64 7.85
C LEU A 59 -0.71 0.35 8.84
N GLU A 60 0.07 0.81 9.82
CA GLU A 60 -0.37 1.83 10.78
C GLU A 60 -0.65 3.16 10.09
N TYR A 61 0.23 3.60 9.17
CA TYR A 61 0.08 4.84 8.42
C TYR A 61 -1.19 4.83 7.55
N PHE A 62 -1.46 3.72 6.84
CA PHE A 62 -2.68 3.55 6.05
C PHE A 62 -3.93 3.22 6.90
N ARG A 63 -3.77 3.03 8.22
CA ARG A 63 -4.83 2.63 9.18
C ARG A 63 -5.51 1.31 8.81
N VAL A 64 -4.74 0.37 8.26
CA VAL A 64 -5.23 -0.93 7.79
C VAL A 64 -4.79 -2.04 8.75
N ASP A 65 -5.26 -1.98 9.99
CA ASP A 65 -4.89 -2.93 11.04
C ASP A 65 -5.82 -4.16 11.06
N PRO A 66 -5.28 -5.40 10.92
CA PRO A 66 -6.07 -6.63 10.89
C PRO A 66 -6.96 -6.82 12.12
N GLU A 67 -6.42 -6.54 13.32
CA GLU A 67 -7.15 -6.70 14.58
C GLU A 67 -8.35 -5.76 14.70
N ARG A 68 -8.27 -4.56 14.11
CA ARG A 68 -9.38 -3.61 14.11
C ARG A 68 -10.53 -4.12 13.25
N PHE A 69 -10.26 -4.85 12.16
CA PHE A 69 -11.31 -5.39 11.29
C PHE A 69 -12.15 -6.47 11.95
N ASP A 70 -11.55 -7.36 12.75
CA ASP A 70 -12.32 -8.38 13.47
C ASP A 70 -13.24 -7.74 14.53
N SER A 71 -12.77 -6.66 15.17
CA SER A 71 -13.61 -5.88 16.07
C SER A 71 -14.77 -5.19 15.31
N TYR A 72 -14.54 -4.69 14.09
CA TYR A 72 -15.58 -4.09 13.27
C TYR A 72 -16.59 -5.12 12.77
N ARG A 73 -16.15 -6.33 12.39
CA ARG A 73 -17.05 -7.45 12.07
C ARG A 73 -17.92 -7.83 13.26
N ALA A 74 -17.33 -7.98 14.45
CA ALA A 74 -18.08 -8.32 15.66
C ALA A 74 -19.11 -7.23 16.03
N LYS A 75 -18.71 -5.95 15.90
CA LYS A 75 -19.61 -4.80 16.11
C LYS A 75 -20.72 -4.72 15.06
N ALA A 76 -20.41 -5.01 13.80
CA ALA A 76 -21.41 -5.04 12.72
C ALA A 76 -22.43 -6.17 12.92
N ARG A 77 -21.97 -7.36 13.35
CA ARG A 77 -22.85 -8.49 13.68
C ARG A 77 -23.74 -8.22 14.89
N SER A 78 -23.21 -7.59 15.93
CA SER A 78 -24.01 -7.24 17.12
C SER A 78 -25.00 -6.09 16.86
N ARG A 79 -24.68 -5.15 15.96
CA ARG A 79 -25.63 -4.10 15.55
C ARG A 79 -26.89 -4.68 14.90
N ALA A 80 -26.76 -5.75 14.10
CA ALA A 80 -27.91 -6.42 13.50
C ALA A 80 -28.89 -7.03 14.54
N LEU A 81 -28.47 -7.19 15.79
CA LEU A 81 -29.32 -7.67 16.89
C LEU A 81 -30.10 -6.56 17.58
N LEU A 82 -29.71 -5.29 17.39
CA LEU A 82 -30.30 -4.16 18.08
C LEU A 82 -31.39 -3.49 17.21
N PRO A 83 -32.57 -3.21 17.76
CA PRO A 83 -33.57 -2.43 17.05
C PRO A 83 -33.10 -0.99 16.87
N ILE A 84 -33.52 -0.39 15.76
CA ILE A 84 -33.49 1.07 15.62
C ILE A 84 -34.72 1.62 16.33
N VAL A 85 -34.50 2.33 17.43
CA VAL A 85 -35.57 2.97 18.21
C VAL A 85 -35.70 4.42 17.78
N ALA A 86 -36.90 4.84 17.40
CA ALA A 86 -37.24 6.20 17.01
C ALA A 86 -38.38 6.72 17.90
N GLY A 87 -38.17 7.89 18.50
CA GLY A 87 -39.19 8.62 19.25
C GLY A 87 -39.63 9.85 18.49
N GLY A 88 -40.93 10.13 18.49
CA GLY A 88 -41.54 11.31 17.88
C GLY A 88 -42.54 11.95 18.82
N TYR A 89 -42.55 13.27 18.84
CA TYR A 89 -43.57 14.06 19.52
C TYR A 89 -44.25 14.95 18.48
N ARG A 90 -45.57 14.87 18.41
CA ARG A 90 -46.40 15.69 17.53
C ARG A 90 -47.38 16.48 18.38
N TYR A 91 -47.38 17.79 18.17
CA TYR A 91 -48.41 18.70 18.65
C TYR A 91 -49.25 19.13 17.46
N ASP A 92 -50.55 18.85 17.51
CA ASP A 92 -51.52 19.32 16.53
C ASP A 92 -52.58 20.16 17.23
N GLY A 93 -52.87 21.32 16.67
CA GLY A 93 -53.62 22.38 17.33
C GLY A 93 -54.58 23.05 16.37
N ASP A 94 -55.68 22.38 16.10
CA ASP A 94 -56.69 22.89 15.19
C ASP A 94 -57.72 23.76 15.91
N LYS A 95 -58.04 24.90 15.29
CA LYS A 95 -59.11 25.80 15.71
C LYS A 95 -60.10 25.94 14.56
N TYR A 96 -61.31 25.45 14.77
CA TYR A 96 -62.41 25.60 13.83
C TYR A 96 -63.46 26.52 14.44
N VAL A 97 -63.85 27.55 13.68
CA VAL A 97 -64.99 28.42 14.02
C VAL A 97 -66.08 28.11 13.01
N ARG A 98 -67.15 27.46 13.47
CA ARG A 98 -68.34 27.22 12.65
C ARG A 98 -69.31 28.36 12.92
N ARG A 99 -69.61 29.14 11.88
CA ARG A 99 -70.64 30.17 11.91
C ARG A 99 -71.84 29.71 11.11
N GLU A 100 -72.94 29.44 11.81
CA GLU A 100 -74.21 29.08 11.21
C GLU A 100 -75.17 30.27 11.36
N THR A 101 -75.73 30.74 10.25
CA THR A 101 -76.72 31.82 10.22
C THR A 101 -78.04 31.22 9.79
N GLN A 102 -79.04 31.21 10.67
CA GLN A 102 -80.40 30.77 10.34
C GLN A 102 -81.28 32.00 10.05
N GLU A 103 -82.00 31.97 8.92
CA GLU A 103 -83.04 32.93 8.54
C GLU A 103 -84.41 32.37 8.92
N PRO A 104 -85.41 33.19 9.32
CA PRO A 104 -85.54 34.63 9.09
C PRO A 104 -85.21 35.52 10.30
N THR A 105 -84.68 34.95 11.38
CA THR A 105 -84.21 35.72 12.55
C THR A 105 -82.73 35.45 12.71
N PRO A 106 -81.82 36.39 12.39
CA PRO A 106 -80.39 36.11 12.37
C PRO A 106 -79.89 35.89 13.80
N GLN A 107 -79.86 34.63 14.21
CA GLN A 107 -79.10 34.19 15.38
C GLN A 107 -77.78 33.64 14.87
N THR A 108 -76.69 34.31 15.23
CA THR A 108 -75.33 33.87 14.95
C THR A 108 -74.87 32.99 16.10
N ASN A 109 -74.82 31.68 15.88
CA ASN A 109 -74.19 30.76 16.82
C ASN A 109 -72.75 30.55 16.38
N ASP A 110 -71.81 31.12 17.15
CA ASP A 110 -70.38 30.89 16.97
C ASP A 110 -69.94 29.75 17.91
N GLU A 111 -69.79 28.53 17.35
CA GLU A 111 -69.20 27.42 18.09
C GLU A 111 -67.68 27.45 17.93
N ASN A 112 -66.98 27.69 19.05
CA ASN A 112 -65.52 27.65 19.11
C ASN A 112 -65.07 26.30 19.69
N THR A 113 -64.64 25.39 18.83
CA THR A 113 -64.03 24.13 19.26
C THR A 113 -62.52 24.22 19.07
N SER A 114 -61.79 24.21 20.18
CA SER A 114 -60.33 24.06 20.18
C SER A 114 -59.98 22.62 20.55
N ARG A 115 -59.29 21.90 19.66
CA ARG A 115 -58.82 20.54 19.95
C ARG A 115 -57.30 20.54 19.84
N ALA A 116 -56.64 20.45 20.99
CA ALA A 116 -55.19 20.27 21.06
C ALA A 116 -54.89 18.77 21.25
N LEU A 117 -54.16 18.19 20.31
CA LEU A 117 -53.74 16.79 20.32
C LEU A 117 -52.23 16.74 20.53
N ASN A 118 -51.84 16.21 21.69
CA ASN A 118 -50.47 15.84 21.99
C ASN A 118 -50.33 14.35 21.71
N ALA A 119 -49.49 13.97 20.74
CA ALA A 119 -49.20 12.58 20.44
C ALA A 119 -47.70 12.30 20.64
N PHE A 120 -47.41 11.34 21.52
CA PHE A 120 -46.08 10.79 21.69
C PHE A 120 -46.05 9.40 21.06
N SER A 121 -45.07 9.14 20.20
CA SER A 121 -44.91 7.86 19.50
C SER A 121 -43.50 7.34 19.69
N VAL A 122 -43.37 6.08 20.10
CA VAL A 122 -42.10 5.36 20.11
C VAL A 122 -42.25 4.15 19.19
N GLY A 123 -41.36 4.04 18.22
CA GLY A 123 -41.29 2.91 17.31
C GLY A 123 -39.94 2.20 17.46
N ALA A 124 -39.95 0.88 17.33
CA ALA A 124 -38.75 0.07 17.21
C ALA A 124 -38.83 -0.72 15.91
N VAL A 125 -37.77 -0.68 15.10
CA VAL A 125 -37.67 -1.40 13.84
C VAL A 125 -36.50 -2.37 13.92
N TRP A 126 -36.79 -3.66 13.70
CA TRP A 126 -35.78 -4.69 13.52
C TRP A 126 -35.63 -5.03 12.04
N ASP A 127 -34.39 -4.99 11.53
CA ASP A 127 -34.07 -5.47 10.18
C ASP A 127 -33.30 -6.78 10.26
N PHE A 128 -34.04 -7.90 10.18
CA PHE A 128 -33.43 -9.24 10.20
C PHE A 128 -32.70 -9.60 8.89
N ARG A 129 -32.79 -8.76 7.84
CA ARG A 129 -32.08 -9.01 6.58
C ARG A 129 -30.57 -8.87 6.75
N GLU A 130 -30.13 -7.93 7.59
CA GLU A 130 -28.72 -7.77 7.96
C GLU A 130 -28.15 -8.98 8.72
N LEU A 131 -29.00 -9.82 9.31
CA LEU A 131 -28.59 -11.05 9.99
C LEU A 131 -28.17 -12.16 9.00
N MET A 132 -28.80 -12.20 7.83
CA MET A 132 -28.48 -13.18 6.78
C MET A 132 -27.39 -12.68 5.83
N PHE A 133 -27.36 -11.39 5.54
CA PHE A 133 -26.36 -10.78 4.67
C PHE A 133 -26.06 -9.35 5.11
N ASN A 134 -24.87 -9.13 5.66
CA ASN A 134 -24.44 -7.79 6.07
C ASN A 134 -23.56 -7.16 4.97
N PRO A 135 -24.03 -6.11 4.27
CA PRO A 135 -23.24 -5.44 3.23
C PRO A 135 -21.94 -4.80 3.77
N ALA A 136 -21.83 -4.57 5.09
CA ALA A 136 -20.59 -4.14 5.70
C ALA A 136 -19.49 -5.21 5.64
N GLU A 137 -19.83 -6.51 5.54
CA GLU A 137 -18.83 -7.57 5.36
C GLU A 137 -18.14 -7.44 3.99
N LEU A 138 -18.86 -7.06 2.93
CA LEU A 138 -18.27 -6.80 1.60
C LEU A 138 -17.25 -5.65 1.62
N GLN A 139 -17.55 -4.58 2.37
CA GLN A 139 -16.65 -3.44 2.49
C GLN A 139 -15.33 -3.82 3.18
N VAL A 140 -15.37 -4.74 4.16
CA VAL A 140 -14.18 -5.26 4.83
C VAL A 140 -13.30 -6.08 3.88
N TYR A 141 -13.87 -6.84 2.94
CA TYR A 141 -13.09 -7.60 1.96
C TYR A 141 -12.28 -6.72 1.02
N GLY A 142 -12.80 -5.55 0.62
CA GLY A 142 -12.07 -4.60 -0.21
C GLY A 142 -10.81 -4.05 0.49
N ILE A 143 -10.86 -3.90 1.81
CA ILE A 143 -9.73 -3.37 2.60
C ILE A 143 -8.61 -4.40 2.74
N ILE A 144 -8.94 -5.71 2.81
CA ILE A 144 -7.95 -6.79 2.84
C ILE A 144 -7.11 -6.82 1.55
N GLY A 145 -7.74 -6.52 0.41
CA GLY A 145 -7.02 -6.39 -0.87
C GLY A 145 -5.96 -5.28 -0.81
N VAL A 146 -6.38 -4.08 -0.40
CA VAL A 146 -5.47 -2.93 -0.22
C VAL A 146 -4.35 -3.25 0.77
N GLN A 147 -4.66 -3.93 1.88
CA GLN A 147 -3.66 -4.37 2.85
C GLN A 147 -2.57 -5.23 2.20
N ARG A 148 -2.99 -6.27 1.48
CA ARG A 148 -2.09 -7.20 0.82
C ARG A 148 -1.21 -6.48 -0.20
N ASP A 149 -1.79 -5.58 -0.97
CA ASP A 149 -1.08 -4.82 -2.00
C ASP A 149 -0.02 -3.90 -1.37
N VAL A 150 -0.36 -3.19 -0.28
CA VAL A 150 0.60 -2.38 0.49
C VAL A 150 1.72 -3.24 1.04
N MET A 151 1.40 -4.38 1.69
CA MET A 151 2.41 -5.27 2.25
C MET A 151 3.39 -5.79 1.18
N LEU A 152 2.87 -6.20 0.03
CA LEU A 152 3.69 -6.68 -1.10
C LEU A 152 4.58 -5.58 -1.66
N GLU A 153 4.04 -4.38 -1.85
CA GLU A 153 4.79 -3.27 -2.44
C GLU A 153 5.86 -2.74 -1.48
N VAL A 154 5.58 -2.63 -0.18
CA VAL A 154 6.59 -2.30 0.84
C VAL A 154 7.69 -3.35 0.87
N THR A 155 7.32 -4.63 0.88
CA THR A 155 8.28 -5.75 0.91
C THR A 155 9.18 -5.72 -0.32
N ARG A 156 8.59 -5.54 -1.50
CA ARG A 156 9.32 -5.47 -2.77
C ARG A 156 10.29 -4.28 -2.78
N THR A 157 9.81 -3.09 -2.44
CA THR A 157 10.61 -1.86 -2.41
C THR A 157 11.76 -1.99 -1.42
N TYR A 158 11.48 -2.54 -0.23
CA TYR A 158 12.49 -2.80 0.80
C TYR A 158 13.60 -3.71 0.29
N TYR A 159 13.27 -4.88 -0.27
CA TYR A 159 14.30 -5.82 -0.73
C TYR A 159 15.04 -5.35 -1.98
N LEU A 160 14.39 -4.59 -2.86
CA LEU A 160 15.07 -3.92 -3.98
C LEU A 160 16.11 -2.93 -3.47
N ARG A 161 15.77 -2.12 -2.46
CA ARG A 161 16.71 -1.20 -1.82
C ARG A 161 17.88 -1.96 -1.20
N GLN A 162 17.60 -3.03 -0.45
CA GLN A 162 18.63 -3.88 0.14
C GLN A 162 19.57 -4.47 -0.92
N GLN A 163 19.03 -4.95 -2.04
CA GLN A 163 19.84 -5.48 -3.13
C GLN A 163 20.78 -4.42 -3.72
N LEU A 164 20.31 -3.19 -3.92
CA LEU A 164 21.16 -2.10 -4.44
C LEU A 164 22.23 -1.66 -3.43
N LEU A 165 21.91 -1.65 -2.14
CA LEU A 165 22.89 -1.40 -1.09
C LEU A 165 23.96 -2.50 -1.04
N LEU A 166 23.55 -3.78 -1.11
CA LEU A 166 24.50 -4.89 -1.22
C LEU A 166 25.40 -4.73 -2.44
N ARG A 167 24.82 -4.37 -3.59
CA ARG A 167 25.59 -4.15 -4.82
C ARG A 167 26.59 -3.01 -4.64
N ARG A 168 26.20 -1.89 -4.05
CA ARG A 168 27.09 -0.76 -3.78
C ARG A 168 28.27 -1.16 -2.90
N ASP A 169 28.01 -1.95 -1.86
CA ASP A 169 29.01 -2.31 -0.85
C ASP A 169 29.97 -3.41 -1.35
N LEU A 170 29.48 -4.36 -2.16
CA LEU A 170 30.25 -5.54 -2.61
C LEU A 170 30.86 -5.36 -4.00
N GLU A 171 30.19 -4.63 -4.89
CA GLU A 171 30.61 -4.38 -6.27
C GLU A 171 30.40 -2.91 -6.63
N PRO A 172 31.16 -1.99 -6.00
CA PRO A 172 31.04 -0.56 -6.29
C PRO A 172 31.40 -0.31 -7.78
N PRO A 173 30.53 0.38 -8.54
CA PRO A 173 30.85 0.73 -9.92
C PRO A 173 32.15 1.55 -10.00
N GLN A 174 33.02 1.29 -10.97
CA GLN A 174 34.25 2.07 -11.12
C GLN A 174 34.03 3.43 -11.79
N ASP A 175 32.93 3.57 -12.53
CA ASP A 175 32.52 4.82 -13.18
C ASP A 175 31.73 5.71 -12.21
N ALA A 176 32.12 6.99 -12.14
CA ALA A 176 31.48 7.98 -11.28
C ALA A 176 30.00 8.21 -11.66
N MET A 177 29.66 8.16 -12.95
CA MET A 177 28.26 8.29 -13.38
C MET A 177 27.43 7.09 -12.95
N ALA A 178 27.97 5.88 -13.12
CA ALA A 178 27.34 4.65 -12.63
C ALA A 178 27.13 4.66 -11.10
N GLN A 179 28.12 5.11 -10.33
CA GLN A 179 27.98 5.27 -8.87
C GLN A 179 26.84 6.24 -8.53
N LYS A 180 26.81 7.42 -9.14
CA LYS A 180 25.79 8.42 -8.85
C LYS A 180 24.38 7.94 -9.23
N SER A 181 24.25 7.19 -10.32
CA SER A 181 22.98 6.60 -10.73
C SER A 181 22.47 5.54 -9.73
N LEU A 182 23.38 4.75 -9.15
CA LEU A 182 23.07 3.76 -8.13
C LEU A 182 22.57 4.43 -6.85
N ASP A 183 23.26 5.48 -6.40
CA ASP A 183 22.86 6.25 -5.22
C ASP A 183 21.48 6.90 -5.41
N LEU A 184 21.23 7.54 -6.57
CA LEU A 184 19.91 8.10 -6.88
C LEU A 184 18.80 7.06 -6.85
N ARG A 185 19.07 5.83 -7.30
CA ARG A 185 18.08 4.75 -7.26
C ARG A 185 17.81 4.27 -5.83
N ILE A 186 18.82 4.24 -4.97
CA ILE A 186 18.65 3.93 -3.54
C ILE A 186 17.83 5.04 -2.87
N ASP A 187 18.09 6.31 -3.21
CA ASP A 187 17.35 7.46 -2.68
C ASP A 187 15.87 7.42 -3.11
N GLU A 188 15.59 7.10 -4.37
CA GLU A 188 14.23 6.94 -4.90
C GLU A 188 13.44 5.84 -4.14
N LEU A 189 14.07 4.68 -3.91
CA LEU A 189 13.42 3.59 -3.16
C LEU A 189 13.23 3.98 -1.69
N THR A 190 14.17 4.73 -1.11
CA THR A 190 14.04 5.25 0.26
C THR A 190 12.87 6.24 0.36
N ALA A 191 12.76 7.17 -0.59
CA ALA A 191 11.64 8.11 -0.68
C ALA A 191 10.30 7.37 -0.88
N THR A 192 10.28 6.30 -1.68
CA THR A 192 9.09 5.47 -1.88
C THR A 192 8.66 4.81 -0.57
N LEU A 193 9.60 4.22 0.18
CA LEU A 193 9.32 3.66 1.51
C LEU A 193 8.82 4.73 2.50
N ASP A 194 9.39 5.93 2.46
CA ASP A 194 8.95 7.04 3.30
C ASP A 194 7.53 7.49 2.95
N VAL A 195 7.17 7.56 1.66
CA VAL A 195 5.79 7.87 1.23
C VAL A 195 4.80 6.83 1.77
N MET A 196 5.17 5.55 1.74
CA MET A 196 4.32 4.46 2.23
C MET A 196 4.27 4.35 3.77
N THR A 197 5.21 4.96 4.48
CA THR A 197 5.33 4.89 5.95
C THR A 197 5.17 6.25 6.66
N GLY A 198 4.84 7.32 5.95
CA GLY A 198 4.76 8.67 6.52
C GLY A 198 6.11 9.22 7.02
N GLY A 199 7.20 8.84 6.35
CA GLY A 199 8.58 9.21 6.69
C GLY A 199 9.14 8.50 7.93
N TRP A 200 8.46 7.47 8.43
CA TRP A 200 8.90 6.73 9.62
C TRP A 200 10.20 5.97 9.34
N PHE A 201 10.39 5.45 8.13
CA PHE A 201 11.55 4.65 7.76
C PHE A 201 12.85 5.44 7.90
N SER A 202 12.98 6.59 7.22
CA SER A 202 14.20 7.42 7.29
C SER A 202 14.46 7.95 8.70
N ARG A 203 13.42 8.41 9.41
CA ARG A 203 13.57 8.87 10.80
C ARG A 203 14.13 7.79 11.72
N THR A 204 13.64 6.56 11.59
CA THR A 204 14.08 5.44 12.44
C THR A 204 15.49 4.99 12.07
N ALA A 205 15.81 4.94 10.77
CA ALA A 205 17.14 4.62 10.29
C ALA A 205 18.19 5.63 10.80
N ASP A 206 17.87 6.93 10.75
CA ASP A 206 18.76 7.98 11.25
C ASP A 206 18.92 7.93 12.77
N GLN A 207 17.82 7.71 13.52
CA GLN A 207 17.88 7.54 14.98
C GLN A 207 18.75 6.35 15.39
N ARG A 208 18.59 5.20 14.74
CA ARG A 208 19.41 4.01 15.03
C ARG A 208 20.87 4.22 14.66
N ARG A 209 21.15 4.91 13.54
CA ARG A 209 22.52 5.27 13.14
C ARG A 209 23.19 6.19 14.15
N LEU A 210 22.47 7.19 14.66
CA LEU A 210 22.97 8.11 15.71
C LEU A 210 23.13 7.40 17.06
N GLY A 211 22.24 6.49 17.42
CA GLY A 211 22.32 5.70 18.66
C GLY A 211 23.49 4.72 18.69
N THR A 212 23.93 4.21 17.53
CA THR A 212 25.14 3.37 17.42
C THR A 212 26.46 4.15 17.49
N LEU A 213 26.43 5.49 17.53
CA LEU A 213 27.63 6.34 17.60
C LEU A 213 27.91 6.89 19.02
N GLN A 214 27.15 6.47 20.02
CA GLN A 214 27.38 6.73 21.45
C GLN A 214 27.93 5.49 22.15
#